data_AF-A0A4R5ASH6-F1
#
_entry.id   AF-A0A4R5ASH6-F1
#
_cell.length_a   1.000
_cell.length_b   1.000
_cell.length_c   1.000
_cell.angle_alpha   90.00
_cell.angle_beta   90.00
_cell.angle_gamma   90.00
#
_symmetry.space_group_name_H-M   'P 1'
#
loop_
_entity.id
_entity.type
_entity.pdbx_description
1 polymer ?
#
loop_
_entity_poly.entity_id
_entity_poly.type
_entity_poly.pdbx_seq_one_letter_code
_entity_poly.pdbx_strand_id
1 'polypeptide(L)'
;MSKSLLCLVLIISVLFCSCIPTKDLIYLQKKDNSQTEATISAVESKPYRLQTNDVLSITIKAIDPKLVAIFSTTNQGEAGKSESALYFDGFTVDDHGNIRVPVLGEINVIGYTLDEIRLRIEKQLLAEYFNKEANIFVTVKLAGFRYTINGEIGSTGTKTLFQEHVTIMEAIANSGDITITGDRKAVTIMRKTPTGVQMHDLDLTNVNTMKSPYFYLQPNDYILVKPLKQKTWGTGKTGIESFGTITTLFSVATTIFFLLFKN
;
A
#
# COMPACT_ATOMS: atom_id res chain seq x y z
N MET A 1 -26.04 -47.78 -18.91
CA MET A 1 -26.23 -46.80 -17.81
C MET A 1 -27.58 -46.13 -18.00
N SER A 2 -28.45 -46.13 -16.98
CA SER A 2 -29.74 -45.43 -17.09
C SER A 2 -29.48 -43.94 -17.35
N LYS A 3 -30.30 -43.31 -18.20
CA LYS A 3 -30.16 -41.87 -18.54
C LYS A 3 -30.15 -40.98 -17.29
N SER A 4 -30.80 -41.42 -16.21
CA SER A 4 -30.81 -40.79 -14.87
C SER A 4 -29.43 -40.82 -14.19
N LEU A 5 -28.71 -41.95 -14.23
CA LEU A 5 -27.36 -42.06 -13.66
C LEU A 5 -26.35 -41.17 -14.41
N LEU A 6 -26.49 -41.07 -15.74
CA LEU A 6 -25.66 -40.19 -16.56
C LEU A 6 -25.91 -38.71 -16.21
N CYS A 7 -27.18 -38.31 -16.02
CA CYS A 7 -27.54 -36.95 -15.58
C CYS A 7 -26.99 -36.61 -14.19
N LEU A 8 -27.05 -37.55 -13.24
CA LEU A 8 -26.52 -37.36 -11.89
C LEU A 8 -25.00 -37.13 -11.92
N VAL A 9 -24.26 -37.93 -12.69
CA VAL A 9 -22.80 -37.78 -12.84
C VAL A 9 -22.45 -36.45 -13.50
N LEU A 10 -23.25 -35.99 -14.46
CA LEU A 10 -23.04 -34.71 -15.14
C LEU A 10 -23.33 -33.51 -14.22
N ILE A 11 -24.36 -33.59 -13.38
CA ILE A 11 -24.66 -32.58 -12.34
C ILE A 11 -23.55 -32.53 -11.29
N ILE A 12 -23.06 -33.69 -10.83
CA ILE A 12 -21.93 -33.78 -9.89
C ILE A 12 -20.66 -33.18 -10.52
N SER A 13 -20.41 -33.43 -11.80
CA SER A 13 -19.26 -32.84 -12.50
C SER A 13 -19.33 -31.31 -12.60
N VAL A 14 -20.53 -30.72 -12.72
CA VAL A 14 -20.72 -29.26 -12.76
C VAL A 14 -20.52 -28.63 -11.38
N LEU A 15 -20.81 -29.36 -10.29
CA LEU A 15 -20.65 -28.87 -8.91
C LEU A 15 -19.17 -28.72 -8.48
N PHE A 16 -18.22 -29.37 -9.16
CA PHE A 16 -16.78 -29.26 -8.86
C PHE A 16 -16.07 -28.09 -9.56
N CYS A 17 -16.76 -27.29 -10.38
CA CYS A 17 -16.13 -26.20 -11.15
C CYS A 17 -15.94 -24.87 -10.39
N SER A 18 -16.31 -24.75 -9.11
CA SER A 18 -16.31 -23.45 -8.40
C SER A 18 -15.01 -23.10 -7.65
N CYS A 19 -13.94 -23.87 -7.79
CA CYS A 19 -12.70 -23.65 -7.03
C CYS A 19 -11.87 -22.47 -7.57
N ILE A 20 -11.28 -21.67 -6.67
CA ILE A 20 -10.28 -20.67 -7.03
C ILE A 20 -8.95 -21.38 -7.36
N PRO A 21 -8.31 -21.14 -8.53
CA PRO A 21 -7.03 -21.75 -8.85
C PRO A 21 -5.92 -21.33 -7.87
N THR A 22 -5.08 -22.27 -7.42
CA THR A 22 -3.95 -21.97 -6.52
C THR A 22 -2.97 -20.95 -7.10
N LYS A 23 -2.75 -20.98 -8.42
CA LYS A 23 -1.93 -19.99 -9.16
C LYS A 23 -2.48 -18.56 -9.08
N ASP A 24 -3.72 -18.35 -8.67
CA ASP A 24 -4.29 -17.01 -8.50
C ASP A 24 -4.07 -16.48 -7.07
N LEU A 25 -3.60 -17.35 -6.16
CA LEU A 25 -3.32 -17.05 -4.75
C LEU A 25 -1.83 -16.83 -4.45
N ILE A 26 -0.94 -17.28 -5.33
CA ILE A 26 0.52 -17.24 -5.09
C ILE A 26 1.11 -15.95 -5.66
N TYR A 27 1.90 -15.23 -4.87
CA TYR A 27 2.60 -14.02 -5.30
C TYR A 27 3.84 -14.31 -6.16
N LEU A 28 4.20 -13.34 -7.01
CA LEU A 28 5.49 -13.23 -7.70
C LEU A 28 5.94 -14.51 -8.43
N GLN A 29 5.01 -15.22 -9.06
CA GLN A 29 5.33 -16.42 -9.84
C GLN A 29 6.07 -16.05 -11.12
N LYS A 30 7.01 -16.91 -11.53
CA LYS A 30 7.63 -16.84 -12.85
C LYS A 30 6.67 -17.45 -13.87
N LYS A 31 5.99 -16.61 -14.65
CA LYS A 31 5.06 -17.06 -15.71
C LYS A 31 5.80 -17.43 -17.00
N ASP A 32 7.02 -16.94 -17.18
CA ASP A 32 7.90 -17.30 -18.31
C ASP A 32 8.95 -18.33 -17.87
N ASN A 33 9.11 -19.39 -18.67
CA ASN A 33 10.14 -20.43 -18.54
C ASN A 33 11.58 -19.93 -18.78
N SER A 34 11.80 -18.61 -18.75
CA SER A 34 13.14 -18.04 -18.78
C SER A 34 13.85 -18.36 -17.46
N GLN A 35 14.56 -19.49 -17.46
CA GLN A 35 15.74 -19.70 -16.64
C GLN A 35 16.59 -18.44 -16.74
N THR A 36 16.87 -17.81 -15.61
CA THR A 36 18.17 -17.27 -15.18
C THR A 36 17.92 -16.45 -13.91
N GLU A 37 18.91 -16.46 -13.03
CA GLU A 37 19.18 -15.49 -11.96
C GLU A 37 19.30 -14.07 -12.54
N ALA A 38 18.25 -13.58 -13.20
CA ALA A 38 18.21 -12.21 -13.67
C ALA A 38 18.13 -11.35 -12.42
N THR A 39 19.24 -10.68 -12.10
CA THR A 39 19.23 -9.51 -11.20
C THR A 39 18.08 -8.64 -11.68
N ILE A 40 17.00 -8.58 -10.91
CA ILE A 40 15.92 -7.64 -11.18
C ILE A 40 16.56 -6.31 -10.83
N SER A 41 17.16 -5.66 -11.83
CA SER A 41 17.62 -4.29 -11.70
C SER A 41 16.41 -3.50 -11.25
N ALA A 42 16.43 -3.06 -9.99
CA ALA A 42 15.44 -2.14 -9.49
C ALA A 42 15.38 -1.00 -10.51
N VAL A 43 14.20 -0.74 -11.06
CA VAL A 43 14.00 0.45 -11.88
C VAL A 43 14.53 1.60 -11.05
N GLU A 44 15.49 2.36 -11.58
CA GLU A 44 15.96 3.59 -10.94
C GLU A 44 14.74 4.47 -10.73
N SER A 45 14.18 4.43 -9.51
CA SER A 45 13.01 5.20 -9.19
C SER A 45 13.47 6.65 -9.13
N LYS A 46 12.87 7.50 -9.96
CA LYS A 46 13.10 8.94 -9.87
C LYS A 46 12.86 9.38 -8.42
N PRO A 47 13.70 10.27 -7.87
CA PRO A 47 13.53 10.73 -6.50
C PRO A 47 12.15 11.36 -6.33
N TYR A 48 11.52 11.07 -5.18
CA TYR A 48 10.24 11.67 -4.83
C TYR A 48 10.37 13.20 -4.77
N ARG A 49 9.38 13.88 -5.35
CA ARG A 49 9.27 15.33 -5.34
C ARG A 49 8.04 15.69 -4.53
N LEU A 50 8.20 16.59 -3.57
CA LEU A 50 7.14 16.91 -2.62
C LEU A 50 5.89 17.47 -3.29
N GLN A 51 4.76 17.13 -2.70
CA GLN A 51 3.43 17.57 -3.11
C GLN A 51 2.72 18.30 -1.97
N THR A 52 1.65 19.00 -2.30
CA THR A 52 0.71 19.57 -1.33
C THR A 52 0.22 18.49 -0.36
N ASN A 53 0.03 18.84 0.92
CA ASN A 53 -0.38 17.93 2.01
C ASN A 53 0.66 16.91 2.46
N ASP A 54 1.88 16.95 1.93
CA ASP A 54 3.01 16.25 2.54
C ASP A 54 3.35 16.89 3.89
N VAL A 55 3.86 16.10 4.82
CA VAL A 55 4.31 16.57 6.13
C VAL A 55 5.78 16.26 6.27
N LEU A 56 6.58 17.27 6.56
CA LEU A 56 8.02 17.16 6.73
C LEU A 56 8.42 17.19 8.20
N SER A 57 9.38 16.36 8.57
CA SER A 57 10.12 16.49 9.82
C SER A 57 11.46 17.13 9.50
N ILE A 58 11.64 18.37 9.98
CA ILE A 58 12.89 19.11 9.85
C ILE A 58 13.53 19.16 11.23
N THR A 59 14.74 18.65 11.35
CA THR A 59 15.53 18.68 12.60
C THR A 59 16.83 19.42 12.33
N ILE A 60 17.08 20.46 13.11
CA ILE A 60 18.29 21.28 13.01
C ILE A 60 19.10 21.06 14.27
N LYS A 61 20.37 20.70 14.11
CA LYS A 61 21.35 20.54 15.20
C LYS A 61 22.53 21.46 14.95
N ALA A 62 23.14 21.95 16.02
CA ALA A 62 24.37 22.75 15.98
C ALA A 62 25.27 22.37 17.16
N ILE A 63 26.52 22.82 17.15
CA ILE A 63 27.45 22.60 18.27
C ILE A 63 26.91 23.20 19.57
N ASP A 64 26.34 24.41 19.50
CA ASP A 64 25.61 25.01 20.62
C ASP A 64 24.10 24.73 20.48
N PRO A 65 23.50 23.88 21.34
CA PRO A 65 22.08 23.57 21.28
C PRO A 65 21.17 24.77 21.52
N LYS A 66 21.63 25.82 22.23
CA LYS A 66 20.82 27.02 22.52
C LYS A 66 20.49 27.79 21.25
N LEU A 67 21.40 27.77 20.28
CA LEU A 67 21.23 28.42 18.99
C LEU A 67 20.10 27.81 18.15
N VAL A 68 19.82 26.52 18.35
CA VAL A 68 18.83 25.78 17.55
C VAL A 68 17.57 25.42 18.33
N ALA A 69 17.48 25.79 19.61
CA ALA A 69 16.36 25.46 20.49
C ALA A 69 15.01 25.98 19.94
N ILE A 70 15.01 27.15 19.28
CA ILE A 70 13.81 27.73 18.66
C ILE A 70 13.25 26.91 17.49
N PHE A 71 14.05 26.02 16.91
CA PHE A 71 13.65 25.13 15.83
C PHE A 71 13.24 23.74 16.32
N SER A 72 13.43 23.43 17.61
CA SER A 72 13.02 22.15 18.18
C SER A 72 11.54 22.22 18.51
N THR A 73 10.71 21.52 17.72
CA THR A 73 9.26 21.38 17.99
C THR A 73 8.97 20.36 19.10
N THR A 74 9.93 19.49 19.42
CA THR A 74 9.75 18.46 20.46
C THR A 74 10.11 19.00 21.85
N ASN A 75 9.13 19.08 22.75
CA ASN A 75 9.39 19.19 24.18
C ASN A 75 10.10 17.91 24.65
N GLN A 76 11.27 18.07 25.27
CA GLN A 76 12.08 16.96 25.79
C GLN A 76 11.33 16.26 26.94
N GLY A 77 10.56 15.22 26.61
CA GLY A 77 9.86 14.38 27.57
C GLY A 77 9.31 13.12 26.90
N GLU A 78 10.11 12.07 26.95
CA GLU A 78 9.76 10.64 26.88
C GLU A 78 8.86 10.05 25.78
N ALA A 79 9.34 8.90 25.27
CA ALA A 79 8.59 7.77 24.72
C ALA A 79 7.81 7.97 23.40
N GLY A 80 8.53 7.78 22.28
CA GLY A 80 7.96 7.39 21.00
C GLY A 80 7.28 8.53 20.24
N LYS A 81 7.80 8.87 19.05
CA LYS A 81 7.10 9.74 18.12
C LYS A 81 5.83 9.01 17.64
N SER A 82 4.70 9.25 18.29
CA SER A 82 3.40 8.80 17.80
C SER A 82 3.04 9.55 16.50
N GLU A 83 2.24 8.94 15.63
CA GLU A 83 1.72 9.63 14.43
C GLU A 83 1.03 10.96 14.80
N SER A 84 0.36 11.00 15.94
CA SER A 84 -0.29 12.21 16.47
C SER A 84 0.71 13.32 16.81
N ALA A 85 1.87 12.99 17.40
CA ALA A 85 2.91 14.00 17.67
C ALA A 85 3.45 14.60 16.35
N LEU A 86 3.59 13.78 15.32
CA LEU A 86 4.07 14.22 14.01
C LEU A 86 3.07 15.09 13.24
N TYR A 87 1.78 14.97 13.53
CA TYR A 87 0.75 15.89 13.00
C TYR A 87 0.90 17.30 13.57
N PHE A 88 1.24 17.44 14.86
CA PHE A 88 1.39 18.75 15.51
C PHE A 88 2.79 19.36 15.33
N ASP A 89 3.82 18.53 15.27
CA ASP A 89 5.22 18.97 15.24
C ASP A 89 5.81 19.05 13.81
N GLY A 90 5.08 18.52 12.81
CA GLY A 90 5.51 18.44 11.42
C GLY A 90 5.18 19.70 10.60
N PHE A 91 5.99 19.95 9.58
CA PHE A 91 5.80 21.05 8.63
C PHE A 91 4.95 20.57 7.46
N THR A 92 3.67 20.92 7.45
CA THR A 92 2.74 20.54 6.38
C THR A 92 2.91 21.47 5.18
N VAL A 93 3.02 20.89 3.98
CA VAL A 93 3.04 21.61 2.71
C VAL A 93 1.64 22.12 2.41
N ASP A 94 1.47 23.44 2.37
CA ASP A 94 0.19 24.10 2.10
C ASP A 94 -0.23 23.99 0.62
N ASP A 95 -1.41 24.54 0.30
CA ASP A 95 -1.96 24.54 -1.06
C ASP A 95 -1.15 25.40 -2.05
N HIS A 96 -0.31 26.32 -1.54
CA HIS A 96 0.63 27.12 -2.34
C HIS A 96 2.00 26.43 -2.50
N GLY A 97 2.18 25.25 -1.90
CA GLY A 97 3.42 24.49 -1.96
C GLY A 97 4.51 24.96 -0.99
N ASN A 98 4.14 25.69 0.06
CA ASN A 98 5.04 26.25 1.05
C ASN A 98 4.96 25.52 2.39
N ILE A 99 6.04 25.61 3.16
CA ILE A 99 6.07 25.28 4.59
C ILE A 99 6.48 26.50 5.38
N ARG A 100 5.95 26.63 6.60
CA ARG A 100 6.32 27.69 7.52
C ARG A 100 7.33 27.19 8.55
N VAL A 101 8.58 27.59 8.39
CA VAL A 101 9.67 27.23 9.31
C VAL A 101 9.90 28.39 10.28
N PRO A 102 9.99 28.15 11.61
CA PRO A 102 10.35 29.17 12.59
C PRO A 102 11.57 29.95 12.12
N VAL A 103 11.55 31.27 12.30
CA VAL A 103 12.66 32.17 11.96
C VAL A 103 12.90 32.33 10.44
N LEU A 104 12.87 31.26 9.64
CA LEU A 104 13.06 31.29 8.19
C LEU A 104 11.82 31.71 7.38
N GLY A 105 10.64 31.70 8.01
CA GLY A 105 9.38 32.09 7.36
C GLY A 105 8.85 31.03 6.40
N GLU A 106 8.22 31.50 5.31
CA GLU A 106 7.65 30.63 4.28
C GLU A 106 8.73 30.17 3.30
N ILE A 107 8.83 28.85 3.11
CA ILE A 107 9.77 28.23 2.18
C ILE A 107 8.98 27.40 1.17
N ASN A 108 9.15 27.70 -0.11
CA ASN A 108 8.57 26.89 -1.18
C ASN A 108 9.31 25.56 -1.32
N VAL A 109 8.56 24.46 -1.24
CA VAL A 109 9.08 23.09 -1.23
C VAL A 109 8.42 22.16 -2.24
N ILE A 110 7.31 22.57 -2.85
CA ILE A 110 6.64 21.78 -3.88
C ILE A 110 7.58 21.48 -5.05
N GLY A 111 7.56 20.24 -5.51
CA GLY A 111 8.41 19.79 -6.60
C GLY A 111 9.87 19.60 -6.22
N TYR A 112 10.34 20.00 -5.04
CA TYR A 112 11.71 19.75 -4.59
C TYR A 112 11.86 18.35 -3.97
N THR A 113 13.09 17.82 -4.00
CA THR A 113 13.46 16.63 -3.22
C THR A 113 13.80 17.02 -1.78
N LEU A 114 13.79 16.04 -0.88
CA LEU A 114 14.18 16.27 0.52
C LEU A 114 15.61 16.83 0.65
N ASP A 115 16.52 16.37 -0.19
CA ASP A 115 17.91 16.85 -0.22
C ASP A 115 18.03 18.28 -0.76
N GLU A 116 17.27 18.64 -1.79
CA GLU A 116 17.23 20.01 -2.31
C GLU A 116 16.75 20.98 -1.22
N ILE A 117 15.76 20.58 -0.43
CA ILE A 117 15.22 21.37 0.68
C ILE A 117 16.22 21.46 1.84
N ARG A 118 16.88 20.35 2.19
CA ARG A 118 17.93 20.33 3.21
C ARG A 118 19.02 21.35 2.89
N LEU A 119 19.54 21.33 1.66
CA LEU A 119 20.56 22.27 1.20
C LEU A 119 20.08 23.71 1.22
N ARG A 120 18.82 23.95 0.84
CA ARG A 120 18.21 25.30 0.86
C ARG A 120 18.11 25.85 2.27
N ILE A 121 17.63 25.03 3.22
CA ILE A 121 17.52 25.41 4.63
C ILE A 121 18.90 25.68 5.24
N GLU A 122 19.88 24.79 5.01
CA GLU A 122 21.27 24.99 5.47
C GLU A 122 21.85 26.31 4.95
N LYS A 123 21.68 26.59 3.66
CA LYS A 123 22.19 27.81 3.04
C LYS A 123 21.56 29.06 3.65
N GLN A 124 20.25 29.06 3.88
CA GLN A 124 19.55 30.22 4.43
C GLN A 124 19.92 30.46 5.91
N LEU A 125 20.01 29.38 6.70
CA LEU A 125 20.44 29.46 8.10
C LEU A 125 21.86 30.04 8.26
N LEU A 126 22.80 29.62 7.41
CA LEU A 126 24.18 30.14 7.40
C LEU A 126 24.32 31.57 6.87
N ALA A 127 23.32 32.06 6.11
CA ALA A 127 23.35 33.41 5.56
C ALA A 127 22.75 34.43 6.52
N GLU A 128 21.68 34.05 7.23
CA GLU A 128 20.84 35.00 7.97
C GLU A 128 20.96 34.87 9.50
N TYR A 129 21.33 33.69 10.03
CA TYR A 129 21.20 33.40 11.46
C TYR A 129 22.43 32.82 12.15
N PHE A 130 23.30 32.13 11.41
CA PHE A 130 24.50 31.50 11.98
C PHE A 130 25.77 31.89 11.22
N ASN A 131 26.84 32.14 11.97
CA ASN A 131 28.17 32.23 11.37
C ASN A 131 28.58 30.85 10.82
N LYS A 132 29.45 30.81 9.80
CA LYS A 132 29.96 29.56 9.20
C LYS A 132 30.56 28.57 10.21
N GLU A 133 31.00 29.07 11.36
CA GLU A 133 31.59 28.30 12.44
C GLU A 133 30.58 27.52 13.29
N ALA A 134 29.27 27.76 13.14
CA ALA A 134 28.23 27.12 13.95
C ALA A 134 28.05 25.61 13.68
N ASN A 135 28.63 25.11 12.58
CA ASN A 135 28.58 23.70 12.14
C ASN A 135 27.18 23.10 12.30
N ILE A 136 26.25 23.64 11.52
CA ILE A 136 24.85 23.21 11.53
C ILE A 136 24.68 21.89 10.77
N PHE A 137 23.81 21.03 11.29
CA PHE A 137 23.43 19.77 10.68
C PHE A 137 21.91 19.73 10.54
N VAL A 138 21.42 19.72 9.30
CA VAL A 138 19.98 19.72 9.00
C VAL A 138 19.58 18.34 8.49
N THR A 139 18.53 17.78 9.08
CA THR A 139 17.88 16.57 8.59
C THR A 139 16.48 16.93 8.12
N VAL A 140 16.15 16.59 6.87
CA VAL A 140 14.80 16.72 6.33
C VAL A 140 14.30 15.33 5.97
N LYS A 141 13.17 14.93 6.55
CA LYS A 141 12.49 13.67 6.24
C LYS A 141 11.02 13.90 6.00
N LEU A 142 10.34 13.00 5.31
CA LEU A 142 8.89 12.90 5.45
C LEU A 142 8.57 12.48 6.89
N ALA A 143 7.54 13.10 7.48
CA ALA A 143 7.03 12.72 8.80
C ALA A 143 6.50 11.27 8.81
N GLY A 144 6.29 10.68 7.65
CA GLY A 144 6.10 9.26 7.47
C GLY A 144 5.63 8.96 6.05
N PHE A 145 5.85 7.72 5.61
CA PHE A 145 5.34 7.24 4.34
C PHE A 145 3.89 6.79 4.55
N ARG A 146 2.94 7.67 4.22
CA ARG A 146 1.52 7.41 4.36
C ARG A 146 0.95 6.78 3.08
N TYR A 147 0.16 5.73 3.20
CA TYR A 147 -0.64 5.18 2.10
C TYR A 147 -2.02 4.79 2.61
N THR A 148 -2.99 4.66 1.71
CA THR A 148 -4.32 4.14 2.04
C THR A 148 -4.53 2.83 1.30
N ILE A 149 -5.06 1.80 1.97
CA ILE A 149 -5.39 0.53 1.33
C ILE A 149 -6.82 0.10 1.67
N ASN A 150 -7.54 -0.40 0.67
CA ASN A 150 -8.94 -0.79 0.81
C ASN A 150 -9.29 -2.00 -0.08
N GLY A 151 -10.48 -2.57 0.13
CA GLY A 151 -11.00 -3.72 -0.61
C GLY A 151 -10.73 -5.04 0.09
N GLU A 152 -10.32 -6.06 -0.66
CA GLU A 152 -10.07 -7.42 -0.15
C GLU A 152 -8.70 -7.57 0.54
N ILE A 153 -8.52 -6.89 1.65
CA ILE A 153 -7.29 -6.89 2.45
C ILE A 153 -7.64 -7.15 3.92
N GLY A 154 -6.70 -7.71 4.71
CA GLY A 154 -6.93 -8.05 6.12
C GLY A 154 -7.24 -6.85 7.03
N SER A 155 -6.62 -5.70 6.78
CA SER A 155 -6.81 -4.45 7.53
C SER A 155 -6.84 -3.26 6.58
N THR A 156 -8.05 -2.73 6.37
CA THR A 156 -8.26 -1.53 5.54
C THR A 156 -7.91 -0.25 6.30
N GLY A 157 -7.73 0.84 5.56
CA GLY A 157 -7.54 2.18 6.09
C GLY A 157 -6.19 2.79 5.72
N THR A 158 -5.92 3.95 6.31
CA THR A 158 -4.66 4.67 6.17
C THR A 158 -3.62 4.08 7.11
N LYS A 159 -2.40 3.88 6.60
CA LYS A 159 -1.24 3.39 7.34
C LYS A 159 -0.06 4.33 7.10
N THR A 160 0.80 4.46 8.09
CA THR A 160 2.08 5.17 7.94
C THR A 160 3.22 4.24 8.28
N LEU A 161 4.23 4.21 7.40
CA LEU A 161 5.49 3.52 7.63
C LEU A 161 6.61 4.54 7.77
N PHE A 162 7.52 4.33 8.74
CA PHE A 162 8.65 5.23 8.98
C PHE A 162 9.87 4.80 8.16
N GLN A 163 9.69 4.72 6.84
CA GLN A 163 10.72 4.37 5.86
C GLN A 163 10.64 5.29 4.64
N GLU A 164 11.75 5.48 3.94
CA GLU A 164 11.81 6.40 2.79
C GLU A 164 11.20 5.79 1.52
N HIS A 165 11.32 4.48 1.36
CA HIS A 165 10.84 3.73 0.20
C HIS A 165 9.92 2.62 0.68
N VAL A 166 8.72 2.52 0.12
CA VAL A 166 7.76 1.46 0.42
C VAL A 166 7.36 0.79 -0.89
N THR A 167 7.39 -0.53 -0.91
CA THR A 167 6.86 -1.35 -2.01
C THR A 167 5.39 -1.71 -1.76
N ILE A 168 4.66 -2.02 -2.83
CA ILE A 168 3.30 -2.55 -2.73
C ILE A 168 3.23 -3.82 -1.86
N MET A 169 4.28 -4.66 -1.88
CA MET A 169 4.36 -5.88 -1.07
C MET A 169 4.47 -5.56 0.43
N GLU A 170 5.29 -4.58 0.80
CA GLU A 170 5.40 -4.13 2.19
C GLU A 170 4.09 -3.49 2.68
N ALA A 171 3.43 -2.70 1.84
CA ALA A 171 2.12 -2.13 2.18
C ALA A 171 1.06 -3.21 2.43
N ILE A 172 1.01 -4.24 1.58
CA ILE A 172 0.11 -5.39 1.75
C ILE A 172 0.42 -6.17 3.03
N ALA A 173 1.70 -6.46 3.29
CA ALA A 173 2.13 -7.18 4.50
C ALA A 173 1.75 -6.42 5.78
N ASN A 174 2.00 -5.10 5.80
CA ASN A 174 1.62 -4.22 6.93
C ASN A 174 0.10 -4.02 7.06
N SER A 175 -0.68 -4.50 6.09
CA SER A 175 -2.15 -4.39 6.06
C SER A 175 -2.83 -5.74 6.23
N GLY A 176 -2.14 -6.77 6.72
CA GLY A 176 -2.74 -8.07 7.03
C GLY A 176 -2.96 -8.97 5.81
N ASP A 177 -2.24 -8.73 4.71
CA ASP A 177 -2.27 -9.47 3.45
C ASP A 177 -3.61 -9.43 2.69
N ILE A 178 -3.59 -9.79 1.40
CA ILE A 178 -4.79 -9.92 0.56
C ILE A 178 -5.57 -11.15 0.99
N THR A 179 -6.87 -10.99 1.20
CA THR A 179 -7.72 -12.11 1.60
C THR A 179 -7.79 -13.18 0.51
N ILE A 180 -8.28 -14.38 0.84
CA ILE A 180 -8.44 -15.45 -0.17
C ILE A 180 -9.42 -15.07 -1.29
N THR A 181 -10.32 -14.13 -1.03
CA THR A 181 -11.28 -13.60 -1.99
C THR A 181 -10.77 -12.39 -2.77
N GLY A 182 -9.57 -11.90 -2.47
CA GLY A 182 -8.94 -10.78 -3.17
C GLY A 182 -8.20 -11.20 -4.42
N ASP A 183 -8.41 -10.44 -5.49
CA ASP A 183 -7.79 -10.65 -6.78
C ASP A 183 -6.37 -10.05 -6.79
N ARG A 184 -5.38 -10.91 -6.53
CA ARG A 184 -3.95 -10.54 -6.56
C ARG A 184 -3.48 -10.10 -7.95
N LYS A 185 -4.24 -10.38 -9.02
CA LYS A 185 -3.92 -9.92 -10.38
C LYS A 185 -4.45 -8.52 -10.67
N ALA A 186 -5.31 -8.00 -9.80
CA ALA A 186 -6.05 -6.76 -10.04
C ALA A 186 -5.97 -5.84 -8.81
N VAL A 187 -4.75 -5.49 -8.42
CA VAL A 187 -4.46 -4.50 -7.38
C VAL A 187 -4.26 -3.14 -8.02
N THR A 188 -5.21 -2.23 -7.83
CA THR A 188 -5.16 -0.89 -8.43
C THR A 188 -4.41 0.06 -7.51
N ILE A 189 -3.41 0.76 -8.04
CA ILE A 189 -2.80 1.92 -7.40
C ILE A 189 -3.37 3.18 -8.04
N MET A 190 -3.90 4.08 -7.23
CA MET A 190 -4.34 5.41 -7.61
C MET A 190 -3.35 6.42 -7.04
N ARG A 191 -2.65 7.11 -7.94
CA ARG A 191 -1.56 8.03 -7.62
C ARG A 191 -1.92 9.44 -8.05
N LYS A 192 -1.81 10.40 -7.14
CA LYS A 192 -1.95 11.81 -7.48
C LYS A 192 -0.68 12.30 -8.17
N THR A 193 -0.87 12.95 -9.31
CA THR A 193 0.20 13.56 -10.09
C THR A 193 -0.19 15.00 -10.44
N PRO A 194 0.77 15.87 -10.82
CA PRO A 194 0.45 17.23 -11.22
C PRO A 194 -0.57 17.33 -12.37
N THR A 195 -0.70 16.28 -13.20
CA THR A 195 -1.66 16.22 -14.32
C THR A 195 -3.00 15.58 -13.96
N GLY A 196 -3.19 15.15 -12.70
CA GLY A 196 -4.40 14.48 -12.23
C GLY A 196 -4.13 13.15 -11.53
N VAL A 197 -5.18 12.33 -11.39
CA VAL A 197 -5.07 11.00 -10.75
C VAL A 197 -4.80 9.93 -11.81
N GLN A 198 -3.70 9.19 -11.65
CA GLN A 198 -3.36 8.06 -12.50
C GLN A 198 -3.77 6.77 -11.78
N MET A 199 -4.43 5.86 -12.50
CA MET A 199 -4.81 4.55 -11.99
C MET A 199 -4.05 3.47 -12.76
N HIS A 200 -3.44 2.53 -12.04
CA HIS A 200 -2.68 1.44 -12.64
C HIS A 200 -2.95 0.12 -11.93
N ASP A 201 -3.31 -0.90 -12.69
CA ASP A 201 -3.55 -2.25 -12.17
C ASP A 201 -2.24 -3.06 -12.19
N LEU A 202 -1.90 -3.66 -11.06
CA LEU A 202 -0.75 -4.54 -10.89
C LEU A 202 -1.18 -6.00 -10.74
N ASP A 203 -0.47 -6.88 -11.45
CA ASP A 203 -0.56 -8.33 -11.30
C ASP A 203 0.50 -8.82 -10.32
N LEU A 204 0.17 -8.85 -9.03
CA LEU A 204 1.10 -9.29 -7.98
C LEU A 204 1.40 -10.79 -8.02
N THR A 205 0.70 -11.58 -8.84
CA THR A 205 1.03 -12.98 -9.07
C THR A 205 2.18 -13.14 -10.06
N ASN A 206 2.62 -12.07 -10.74
CA ASN A 206 3.69 -12.10 -11.72
C ASN A 206 4.96 -11.42 -11.19
N VAL A 207 6.10 -12.13 -11.24
CA VAL A 207 7.42 -11.61 -10.85
C VAL A 207 7.80 -10.32 -11.59
N ASN A 208 7.35 -10.14 -12.84
CA ASN A 208 7.65 -8.97 -13.66
C ASN A 208 7.03 -7.68 -13.10
N THR A 209 6.08 -7.78 -12.16
CA THR A 209 5.50 -6.61 -11.48
C THR A 209 6.55 -5.83 -10.69
N MET A 210 7.64 -6.46 -10.25
CA MET A 210 8.78 -5.76 -9.61
C MET A 210 9.49 -4.77 -10.55
N LYS A 211 9.31 -4.90 -11.87
CA LYS A 211 9.85 -3.97 -12.87
C LYS A 211 8.91 -2.80 -13.17
N SER A 212 7.70 -2.79 -12.60
CA SER A 212 6.75 -1.70 -12.81
C SER A 212 7.19 -0.45 -12.03
N PRO A 213 7.07 0.77 -12.59
CA PRO A 213 7.28 2.01 -11.84
C PRO A 213 6.27 2.23 -10.70
N TYR A 214 5.20 1.42 -10.66
CA TYR A 214 4.20 1.40 -9.60
C TYR A 214 4.48 0.34 -8.51
N PHE A 215 5.54 -0.47 -8.65
CA PHE A 215 5.93 -1.41 -7.60
C PHE A 215 6.37 -0.70 -6.33
N TYR A 216 7.14 0.39 -6.49
CA TYR A 216 7.41 1.35 -5.43
C TYR A 216 6.26 2.34 -5.34
N LEU A 217 5.70 2.45 -4.15
CA LEU A 217 4.66 3.40 -3.84
C LEU A 217 5.23 4.81 -3.76
N GLN A 218 4.34 5.79 -3.86
CA GLN A 218 4.60 7.17 -3.49
C GLN A 218 3.76 7.54 -2.26
N PRO A 219 4.22 8.51 -1.46
CA PRO A 219 3.42 9.07 -0.39
C PRO A 219 2.02 9.46 -0.86
N ASN A 220 1.03 9.10 -0.05
CA ASN A 220 -0.40 9.31 -0.28
C ASN A 220 -1.02 8.50 -1.44
N ASP A 221 -0.34 7.46 -1.94
CA ASP A 221 -0.95 6.49 -2.85
C ASP A 221 -2.18 5.82 -2.21
N TYR A 222 -3.21 5.59 -3.03
CA TYR A 222 -4.40 4.80 -2.67
C TYR A 222 -4.35 3.44 -3.36
N ILE A 223 -4.46 2.37 -2.59
CA ILE A 223 -4.38 1.00 -3.06
C ILE A 223 -5.77 0.37 -2.91
N LEU A 224 -6.29 -0.19 -4.00
CA LEU A 224 -7.56 -0.90 -4.02
C LEU A 224 -7.35 -2.34 -4.47
N VAL A 225 -7.67 -3.28 -3.59
CA VAL A 225 -7.65 -4.71 -3.90
C VAL A 225 -9.05 -5.14 -4.34
N LYS A 226 -9.22 -5.44 -5.63
CA LYS A 226 -10.51 -5.87 -6.17
C LYS A 226 -10.87 -7.29 -5.70
N PRO A 227 -12.17 -7.63 -5.58
CA PRO A 227 -12.57 -9.00 -5.30
C PRO A 227 -12.43 -9.89 -6.54
N LEU A 228 -12.13 -11.17 -6.30
CA LEU A 228 -12.26 -12.21 -7.31
C LEU A 228 -13.71 -12.30 -7.79
N LYS A 229 -13.91 -12.55 -9.08
CA LYS A 229 -15.25 -12.68 -9.70
C LYS A 229 -16.11 -13.71 -8.97
N GLN A 230 -15.51 -14.79 -8.49
CA GLN A 230 -16.15 -15.85 -7.72
C GLN A 230 -16.88 -15.35 -6.46
N LYS A 231 -16.41 -14.24 -5.82
CA LYS A 231 -17.07 -13.64 -4.66
C LYS A 231 -18.45 -13.06 -5.02
N THR A 232 -18.60 -12.50 -6.23
CA THR A 232 -19.86 -11.87 -6.66
C THR A 232 -21.01 -12.86 -6.85
N TRP A 233 -20.70 -14.14 -7.05
CA TRP A 233 -21.69 -15.20 -7.22
C TRP A 233 -22.14 -15.83 -5.88
N GLY A 234 -21.54 -15.43 -4.75
CA GLY A 234 -21.98 -15.83 -3.41
C GLY A 234 -21.68 -17.29 -3.02
N THR A 235 -21.10 -18.10 -3.91
CA THR A 235 -20.79 -19.52 -3.72
C THR A 235 -19.29 -19.80 -3.81
N GLY A 236 -18.74 -20.63 -2.92
CA GLY A 236 -17.39 -21.19 -3.06
C GLY A 236 -16.24 -20.34 -2.52
N LYS A 237 -16.47 -19.54 -1.46
CA LYS A 237 -15.37 -18.80 -0.79
C LYS A 237 -14.41 -19.75 -0.08
N THR A 238 -14.93 -20.88 0.42
CA THR A 238 -14.14 -21.99 0.96
C THR A 238 -14.74 -23.32 0.50
N GLY A 239 -13.91 -24.37 0.42
CA GLY A 239 -14.41 -25.72 0.08
C GLY A 239 -15.52 -26.21 1.02
N ILE A 240 -15.49 -25.79 2.29
CA ILE A 240 -16.49 -26.15 3.31
C ILE A 240 -17.86 -25.53 3.01
N GLU A 241 -17.93 -24.27 2.55
CA GLU A 241 -19.20 -23.66 2.11
C GLU A 241 -19.79 -24.40 0.90
N SER A 242 -18.94 -24.83 -0.03
CA SER A 242 -19.36 -25.67 -1.16
C SER A 242 -19.88 -27.03 -0.68
N PHE A 243 -19.23 -27.66 0.29
CA PHE A 243 -19.71 -28.92 0.89
C PHE A 243 -21.06 -28.75 1.60
N GLY A 244 -21.28 -27.66 2.34
CA GLY A 244 -22.57 -27.37 2.98
C GLY A 244 -23.72 -27.17 1.98
N THR A 245 -23.42 -26.59 0.83
CA THR A 245 -24.39 -26.43 -0.26
C THR A 245 -24.72 -27.79 -0.91
N ILE A 246 -23.72 -28.66 -1.08
CA ILE A 246 -23.92 -30.01 -1.62
C ILE A 246 -24.73 -30.87 -0.63
N THR A 247 -24.45 -30.80 0.67
CA THR A 247 -25.14 -31.61 1.69
C THR A 247 -26.60 -31.19 1.85
N THR A 248 -26.89 -29.89 1.80
CA THR A 248 -28.27 -29.38 1.81
C THR A 248 -29.04 -29.80 0.57
N LEU A 249 -28.44 -29.70 -0.62
CA LEU A 249 -29.07 -30.16 -1.86
C LEU A 249 -29.32 -31.67 -1.85
N PHE A 250 -28.37 -32.46 -1.34
CA PHE A 250 -28.50 -33.91 -1.19
C PHE A 250 -29.58 -34.29 -0.17
N SER A 251 -29.69 -33.54 0.95
CA SER A 251 -30.75 -33.71 1.94
C SER A 251 -32.13 -33.42 1.37
N VAL A 252 -32.27 -32.36 0.57
CA VAL A 252 -33.53 -32.04 -0.13
C VAL A 252 -33.88 -33.12 -1.15
N ALA A 253 -32.92 -33.56 -1.96
CA ALA A 253 -33.13 -34.59 -2.97
C ALA A 253 -33.55 -35.94 -2.35
N THR A 254 -32.91 -36.36 -1.26
CA THR A 254 -33.26 -37.58 -0.53
C THR A 254 -34.66 -37.47 0.08
N THR A 255 -35.02 -36.32 0.65
CA THR A 255 -36.36 -36.06 1.19
C THR A 255 -37.44 -36.17 0.12
N ILE A 256 -37.23 -35.55 -1.05
CA ILE A 256 -38.16 -35.63 -2.19
C ILE A 256 -38.28 -37.07 -2.71
N PHE A 257 -37.17 -37.80 -2.81
CA PHE A 257 -37.19 -39.20 -3.25
C PHE A 257 -38.03 -40.07 -2.31
N PHE A 258 -37.86 -39.93 -0.99
CA PHE A 258 -38.68 -40.66 -0.02
C PHE A 258 -40.16 -40.27 -0.10
N LEU A 259 -40.49 -39.00 -0.31
CA LEU A 259 -41.89 -38.55 -0.44
C LEU A 259 -42.57 -39.05 -1.74
N LEU A 260 -41.83 -39.19 -2.84
CA LEU A 260 -42.41 -39.56 -4.14
C LEU A 260 -42.40 -41.07 -4.41
N PHE A 261 -41.43 -41.83 -3.87
CA PHE A 261 -41.25 -43.25 -4.19
C PHE A 261 -41.61 -44.19 -3.04
N LYS A 262 -41.91 -43.67 -1.84
CA LYS A 262 -42.32 -44.45 -0.67
C LYS A 262 -43.81 -44.23 -0.34
N ASN A 263 -44.66 -44.19 -1.38
CA ASN A 263 -46.10 -44.40 -1.32
C ASN A 263 -46.46 -45.51 -2.32
#